data_AF-A0A7L9WQD7-F1
#
_entry.id   AF-A0A7L9WQD7-F1
#
_cell.length_a   1.000
_cell.length_b   1.000
_cell.length_c   1.000
_cell.angle_alpha   90.00
_cell.angle_beta   90.00
_cell.angle_gamma   90.00
#
_symmetry.space_group_name_H-M   'P 1'
#
loop_
_entity.id
_entity.type
_entity.pdbx_description
1 polymer ?
#
loop_
_entity_poly.entity_id
_entity_poly.type
_entity_poly.pdbx_seq_one_letter_code
_entity_poly.pdbx_strand_id
1 'polypeptide(L)' 'MRPGRTGVPAEVGQRYCVHRHRFESIQHASRVIGDCISFYNNRRPHQALAMRTPAEAFR' A
#
# COMPACT_ATOMS: atom_id res chain seq x y z
N MET A 1 -23.52 -30.69 0.01
CA MET A 1 -23.10 -30.03 1.27
C MET A 1 -21.63 -29.63 1.12
N ARG A 2 -21.31 -28.34 0.90
CA ARG A 2 -19.92 -27.85 0.77
C ARG A 2 -19.42 -27.39 2.16
N PRO A 3 -18.19 -27.76 2.58
CA PRO A 3 -17.69 -27.42 3.90
C PRO A 3 -17.35 -25.92 3.98
N GLY A 4 -17.45 -25.38 5.19
CA GLY A 4 -17.46 -23.96 5.51
C GLY A 4 -16.26 -23.19 4.95
N ARG A 5 -16.57 -22.08 4.27
CA ARG A 5 -15.63 -20.99 4.06
C ARG A 5 -15.34 -20.38 5.42
N THR A 6 -14.18 -20.69 5.97
CA THR A 6 -13.58 -19.94 7.08
C THR A 6 -13.60 -18.47 6.68
N GLY A 7 -14.27 -17.65 7.48
CA GLY A 7 -14.36 -16.21 7.25
C GLY A 7 -12.98 -15.59 7.32
N VAL A 8 -12.43 -15.21 6.17
CA VAL A 8 -11.46 -14.13 6.11
C VAL A 8 -12.19 -12.89 6.66
N PRO A 9 -11.73 -12.29 7.76
CA PRO A 9 -12.35 -11.07 8.24
C PRO A 9 -12.22 -10.03 7.13
N ALA A 10 -13.34 -9.43 6.76
CA ALA A 10 -13.43 -8.36 5.78
C ALA A 10 -12.82 -7.09 6.38
N GLU A 11 -11.53 -7.12 6.67
CA GLU A 11 -10.80 -5.99 7.24
C GLU A 11 -10.40 -5.09 6.08
N VAL A 12 -11.22 -4.06 5.89
CA VAL A 12 -10.89 -2.81 5.20
C VAL A 12 -10.28 -3.05 3.82
N GLY A 13 -11.15 -3.20 2.82
CA GLY A 13 -10.77 -2.87 1.44
C GLY A 13 -10.30 -1.43 1.41
N GLN A 14 -8.99 -1.24 1.46
CA GLN A 14 -8.35 0.05 1.65
C GLN A 14 -8.68 0.96 0.46
N ARG A 15 -9.70 1.79 0.62
CA ARG A 15 -10.02 2.86 -0.33
C ARG A 15 -8.99 3.96 -0.13
N TYR A 16 -7.85 3.84 -0.80
CA TYR A 16 -6.86 4.91 -0.80
C TYR A 16 -7.31 5.99 -1.77
N CYS A 17 -7.76 7.11 -1.22
CA CYS A 17 -8.07 8.31 -2.00
C CYS A 17 -6.79 8.83 -2.67
N VAL A 18 -6.88 9.19 -3.95
CA VAL A 18 -5.79 9.87 -4.67
C VAL A 18 -5.85 11.35 -4.29
N HIS A 19 -4.80 11.83 -3.62
CA HIS A 19 -4.70 13.23 -3.21
C HIS A 19 -3.81 13.98 -4.19
N ARG A 20 -4.34 15.03 -4.82
CA ARG A 20 -3.54 15.93 -5.66
C ARG A 20 -2.72 16.84 -4.77
N HIS A 21 -1.39 16.75 -4.88
CA HIS A 21 -0.45 17.56 -4.10
C HIS A 21 0.21 18.61 -4.99
N ARG A 22 0.31 19.85 -4.51
CA ARG A 22 1.10 20.91 -5.16
C ARG A 22 2.45 20.99 -4.47
N PHE A 23 3.53 20.84 -5.24
CA PHE A 23 4.88 21.02 -4.73
C PHE A 23 5.31 22.48 -4.80
N GLU A 24 6.10 22.88 -3.82
CA GLU A 24 6.63 24.25 -3.70
C GLU A 24 8.00 24.39 -4.38
N SER A 25 8.76 23.29 -4.48
CA SER A 25 10.07 23.24 -5.11
C SER A 25 10.40 21.82 -5.60
N ILE A 26 11.43 21.70 -6.44
CA ILE A 26 11.92 20.40 -6.92
C ILE A 26 12.49 19.57 -5.76
N GLN A 27 13.15 20.22 -4.79
CA GLN A 27 13.68 19.54 -3.61
C GLN A 27 12.55 18.97 -2.74
N HIS A 28 11.47 19.75 -2.55
CA HIS A 28 10.28 19.27 -1.85
C HIS A 28 9.64 18.09 -2.59
N ALA A 29 9.47 18.19 -3.91
CA ALA A 29 8.95 17.10 -4.73
C ALA A 29 9.79 15.82 -4.60
N SER A 30 11.11 15.95 -4.67
CA SER A 30 12.04 14.83 -4.59
C SER A 30 11.92 14.09 -3.25
N ARG A 31 11.82 14.84 -2.14
CA ARG A 31 11.63 14.27 -0.81
C ARG A 31 10.31 13.53 -0.68
N VAL A 32 9.20 14.17 -1.06
CA VAL A 32 7.87 13.58 -0.95
C VAL A 32 7.73 12.32 -1.82
N ILE A 33 8.31 12.32 -3.02
CA ILE A 33 8.33 11.14 -3.89
C ILE A 33 9.16 10.02 -3.25
N GLY A 34 10.34 10.33 -2.69
CA GLY A 34 11.16 9.35 -1.98
C GLY A 34 10.43 8.72 -0.79
N ASP A 35 9.77 9.55 0.01
CA ASP A 35 8.96 9.09 1.14
C ASP A 35 7.79 8.22 0.68
N CYS A 36 7.13 8.58 -0.42
CA CYS A 36 6.05 7.80 -1.03
C CYS A 36 6.53 6.41 -1.50
N ILE A 37 7.67 6.34 -2.19
CA ILE A 37 8.27 5.08 -2.65
C ILE A 37 8.62 4.19 -1.45
N SER A 38 9.28 4.77 -0.44
CA SER A 38 9.67 4.04 0.77
C SER A 38 8.46 3.46 1.50
N PHE A 39 7.41 4.26 1.65
CA PHE A 39 6.14 3.82 2.23
C PHE A 39 5.49 2.69 1.41
N TYR A 40 5.39 2.83 0.09
CA TYR A 40 4.78 1.83 -0.79
C TYR A 40 5.51 0.48 -0.73
N ASN A 41 6.84 0.50 -0.73
CA ASN A 41 7.67 -0.70 -0.80
C ASN A 41 7.86 -1.40 0.55
N ASN A 42 7.85 -0.66 1.66
CA ASN A 42 8.25 -1.23 2.95
C ASN A 42 7.16 -1.21 4.02
N ARG A 43 6.09 -0.41 3.84
CA ARG A 43 5.08 -0.22 4.90
C ARG A 43 3.66 -0.49 4.44
N ARG A 44 3.37 -0.37 3.14
CA ARG A 44 2.02 -0.57 2.62
C ARG A 44 1.78 -2.04 2.31
N PRO A 45 0.89 -2.73 3.04
CA PRO A 45 0.46 -4.07 2.65
C PRO A 45 -0.44 -3.99 1.41
N HIS A 46 -0.21 -4.89 0.45
CA HIS A 46 -0.97 -4.92 -0.80
C HIS A 46 -1.82 -6.18 -0.89
N GLN A 47 -3.11 -6.00 -1.17
CA GLN A 47 -4.05 -7.11 -1.30
C GLN A 47 -3.62 -8.10 -2.41
N ALA A 48 -3.08 -7.61 -3.52
CA ALA A 48 -2.53 -8.46 -4.59
C ALA A 48 -1.31 -9.30 -4.15
N LEU A 49 -0.65 -8.92 -3.06
CA LEU A 49 0.50 -9.62 -2.48
C LEU A 49 0.12 -10.40 -1.21
N ALA A 50 -1.16 -10.74 -1.05
CA ALA A 50 -1.72 -11.37 0.15
C ALA A 50 -1.42 -10.56 1.42
N MET A 51 -1.59 -9.23 1.34
CA MET A 51 -1.34 -8.26 2.41
C MET A 51 0.11 -8.16 2.88
N ARG A 52 1.07 -8.67 2.09
CA ARG A 52 2.51 -8.39 2.29
C ARG A 52 2.92 -7.08 1.61
N THR A 53 4.02 -6.52 2.08
CA THR A 53 4.72 -5.43 1.39
C THR A 53 5.55 -5.97 0.22
N PRO A 54 5.89 -5.16 -0.79
CA PRO A 54 6.75 -5.59 -1.88
C PRO A 54 8.12 -6.06 -1.39
N ALA A 55 8.70 -5.39 -0.38
CA ALA A 55 9.95 -5.79 0.24
C ALA A 55 9.88 -7.16 0.94
N GLU A 56 8.72 -7.59 1.42
CA GLU A 56 8.54 -8.94 1.97
C GLU A 56 8.29 -9.99 0.88
N ALA A 57 7.65 -9.60 -0.22
CA ALA A 57 7.25 -10.51 -1.29
C ALA A 57 8.38 -10.83 -2.29
N PHE A 58 9.31 -9.90 -2.52
CA PHE A 58 10.33 -9.98 -3.58
C PHE A 58 11.77 -9.92 -3.06
N ARG A 59 12.01 -10.38 -1.83
CA ARG A 59 13.36 -10.49 -1.24
C ARG A 59 14.29 -11.39 -2.05
#